data_AF-A0A9D1FI23-F1
#
_entry.id   AF-A0A9D1FI23-F1
#
_cell.length_a   1.000
_cell.length_b   1.000
_cell.length_c   1.000
_cell.angle_alpha   90.00
_cell.angle_beta   90.00
_cell.angle_gamma   90.00
#
_symmetry.space_group_name_H-M   'P 1'
#
loop_
_entity.id
_entity.type
_entity.pdbx_description
1 polymer ?
#
loop_
_entity_poly.entity_id
_entity_poly.type
_entity_poly.pdbx_seq_one_letter_code
_entity_poly.pdbx_strand_id
1 'polypeptide(L)'
;MNTKETIQSVTKFLELSLSEKALTFFYDIKKSFGDDDDLMCEFLYHFLTIQKGGIAPESTRIYTDFCVYFSKFADIQGEDKILEQIARYAKYYLILRLEYIDDIDIAKCISIINSYEVWEVYPFMLELTDDYENGRIDKSSLLEMLHMVEDLAYRKLQGDESIDLSALGIDINKMLYNTNDVIRNVG
;
A
#
# COMPACT_ATOMS: atom_id res chain seq x y z
N MET A 1 -8.24 2.31 22.29
CA MET A 1 -9.46 1.57 21.89
C MET A 1 -9.26 0.13 22.34
N ASN A 2 -10.27 -0.52 22.94
CA ASN A 2 -10.09 -1.89 23.43
C ASN A 2 -10.05 -2.86 22.22
N THR A 3 -9.02 -3.69 22.15
CA THR A 3 -8.79 -4.67 21.07
C THR A 3 -10.01 -5.58 20.86
N LYS A 4 -10.75 -5.89 21.93
CA LYS A 4 -12.01 -6.67 21.86
C LYS A 4 -13.16 -5.95 21.15
N GLU A 5 -13.27 -4.64 21.29
CA GLU A 5 -14.31 -3.85 20.62
C GLU A 5 -14.00 -3.68 19.12
N THR A 6 -12.72 -3.65 18.76
CA THR A 6 -12.25 -3.52 17.38
C THR A 6 -12.52 -4.82 16.59
N ILE A 7 -12.21 -5.99 17.16
CA ILE A 7 -12.44 -7.31 16.52
C ILE A 7 -13.94 -7.64 16.39
N GLN A 8 -14.76 -7.28 17.40
CA GLN A 8 -16.22 -7.42 17.31
C GLN A 8 -16.84 -6.50 16.25
N SER A 9 -16.22 -5.34 15.98
CA SER A 9 -16.67 -4.42 14.94
C SER A 9 -16.36 -4.96 13.55
N VAL A 10 -15.16 -5.50 13.31
CA VAL A 10 -14.74 -6.05 12.00
C VAL A 10 -15.56 -7.29 11.61
N THR A 11 -15.75 -8.24 12.53
CA THR A 11 -16.50 -9.47 12.23
C THR A 11 -17.96 -9.16 11.91
N LYS A 12 -18.60 -8.31 12.72
CA LYS A 12 -20.00 -7.90 12.51
C LYS A 12 -20.19 -7.01 11.28
N PHE A 13 -19.14 -6.33 10.84
CA PHE A 13 -19.17 -5.42 9.70
C PHE A 13 -18.96 -6.13 8.35
N LEU A 14 -18.06 -7.11 8.29
CA LEU A 14 -17.91 -7.97 7.13
C LEU A 14 -19.17 -8.82 6.89
N GLU A 15 -19.83 -9.27 7.97
CA GLU A 15 -21.06 -10.08 7.91
C GLU A 15 -22.32 -9.31 7.47
N LEU A 16 -22.39 -8.00 7.69
CA LEU A 16 -23.63 -7.21 7.49
C LEU A 16 -23.68 -6.44 6.16
N SER A 17 -22.60 -6.38 5.38
CA SER A 17 -22.52 -5.47 4.22
C SER A 17 -21.79 -6.02 3.00
N LEU A 18 -21.16 -7.20 3.08
CA LEU A 18 -20.46 -7.81 1.95
C LEU A 18 -21.26 -8.95 1.33
N SER A 19 -21.02 -9.20 0.04
CA SER A 19 -21.51 -10.43 -0.60
C SER A 19 -20.83 -11.66 0.02
N GLU A 20 -21.44 -12.84 -0.10
CA GLU A 20 -20.86 -14.11 0.38
C GLU A 20 -19.46 -14.38 -0.25
N LYS A 21 -19.29 -13.98 -1.51
CA LYS A 21 -18.01 -14.05 -2.22
C LYS A 21 -16.97 -13.15 -1.58
N ALA A 22 -17.29 -11.88 -1.35
CA ALA A 22 -16.39 -10.93 -0.72
C ALA A 22 -16.03 -11.38 0.71
N LEU A 23 -17.00 -11.90 1.47
CA LEU A 23 -16.76 -12.44 2.80
C LEU A 23 -15.74 -13.59 2.78
N THR A 24 -15.95 -14.58 1.89
CA THR A 24 -15.02 -15.72 1.72
C THR A 24 -13.62 -15.23 1.33
N PHE A 25 -13.54 -14.28 0.41
CA PHE A 25 -12.28 -13.68 0.00
C PHE A 25 -11.52 -13.04 1.18
N PHE A 26 -12.20 -12.26 2.03
CA PHE A 26 -11.51 -11.63 3.17
C PHE A 26 -11.06 -12.64 4.22
N TYR A 27 -11.75 -13.77 4.39
CA TYR A 27 -11.26 -14.87 5.22
C TYR A 27 -9.94 -15.44 4.68
N ASP A 28 -9.83 -15.63 3.36
CA ASP A 28 -8.61 -16.15 2.74
C ASP A 28 -7.47 -15.12 2.79
N ILE A 29 -7.77 -13.84 2.56
CA ILE A 29 -6.80 -12.75 2.76
C ILE A 29 -6.32 -12.75 4.21
N LYS A 30 -7.21 -12.76 5.20
CA LYS A 30 -6.79 -12.75 6.62
C LYS A 30 -5.85 -13.91 6.96
N LYS A 31 -6.09 -15.11 6.42
CA LYS A 31 -5.18 -16.25 6.58
C LYS A 31 -3.81 -16.01 5.97
N SER A 32 -3.71 -15.30 4.84
CA SER A 32 -2.42 -14.93 4.25
C SER A 32 -1.60 -13.97 5.14
N PHE A 33 -2.27 -13.19 5.99
CA PHE A 33 -1.66 -12.37 7.04
C PHE A 33 -1.38 -13.17 8.34
N GLY A 34 -1.54 -14.49 8.34
CA GLY A 34 -1.31 -15.33 9.53
C GLY A 34 -2.32 -15.09 10.66
N ASP A 35 -3.54 -14.62 10.33
CA ASP A 35 -4.55 -14.18 11.28
C ASP A 35 -4.11 -12.98 12.18
N ASP A 36 -3.09 -12.23 11.75
CA ASP A 36 -2.63 -11.01 12.41
C ASP A 36 -3.49 -9.79 12.01
N ASP A 37 -4.38 -9.38 12.92
CA ASP A 37 -5.29 -8.26 12.72
C ASP A 37 -4.58 -6.90 12.65
N ASP A 38 -3.42 -6.75 13.31
CA ASP A 38 -2.67 -5.49 13.31
C ASP A 38 -1.93 -5.33 11.98
N LEU A 39 -1.30 -6.40 11.48
CA LEU A 39 -0.65 -6.43 10.16
C LEU A 39 -1.64 -6.19 9.02
N MET A 40 -2.83 -6.80 9.10
CA MET A 40 -3.91 -6.57 8.14
C MET A 40 -4.43 -5.12 8.22
N CYS A 41 -4.53 -4.55 9.42
CA CYS A 41 -4.94 -3.16 9.62
C CYS A 41 -3.92 -2.18 9.02
N GLU A 42 -2.62 -2.43 9.22
CA GLU A 42 -1.51 -1.66 8.63
C GLU A 42 -1.58 -1.69 7.09
N PHE A 43 -1.79 -2.89 6.50
CA PHE A 43 -2.03 -3.02 5.06
C PHE A 43 -3.23 -2.18 4.59
N LEU A 44 -4.38 -2.29 5.25
CA LEU A 44 -5.59 -1.56 4.86
C LEU A 44 -5.40 -0.04 4.96
N TYR A 45 -4.62 0.43 5.94
CA TYR A 45 -4.25 1.84 6.06
C TYR A 45 -3.48 2.33 4.83
N HIS A 46 -2.44 1.59 4.41
CA HIS A 46 -1.64 1.96 3.24
C HIS A 46 -2.45 1.83 1.95
N PHE A 47 -3.22 0.75 1.80
CA PHE A 47 -4.11 0.55 0.66
C PHE A 47 -5.09 1.72 0.52
N LEU A 48 -5.79 2.11 1.58
CA LEU A 48 -6.71 3.25 1.53
C LEU A 48 -6.02 4.57 1.24
N THR A 49 -4.79 4.76 1.71
CA THR A 49 -3.97 5.94 1.39
C THR A 49 -3.76 6.05 -0.12
N ILE A 50 -3.38 4.95 -0.79
CA ILE A 50 -3.23 4.89 -2.25
C ILE A 50 -4.57 5.20 -2.93
N GLN A 51 -5.65 4.52 -2.50
CA GLN A 51 -6.98 4.69 -3.10
C GLN A 51 -7.57 6.09 -2.94
N LYS A 52 -7.10 6.85 -1.94
CA LYS A 52 -7.49 8.25 -1.69
C LYS A 52 -6.46 9.26 -2.22
N GLY A 53 -5.51 8.82 -3.06
CA GLY A 53 -4.53 9.69 -3.70
C GLY A 53 -3.52 10.31 -2.73
N GLY A 54 -3.00 9.52 -1.79
CA GLY A 54 -2.02 9.95 -0.79
C GLY A 54 -2.62 10.46 0.53
N ILE A 55 -3.95 10.60 0.61
CA ILE A 55 -4.62 11.07 1.83
C ILE A 55 -4.81 9.90 2.80
N ALA A 56 -4.01 9.87 3.86
CA ALA A 56 -4.10 8.84 4.89
C ALA A 56 -5.43 8.87 5.66
N PRO A 57 -6.03 7.70 5.98
CA PRO A 57 -7.22 7.62 6.83
C PRO A 57 -6.89 7.87 8.30
N GLU A 58 -7.90 8.14 9.12
CA GLU A 58 -7.77 8.16 10.58
C GLU A 58 -7.51 6.73 11.10
N SER A 59 -6.46 6.54 11.90
CA SER A 59 -6.04 5.20 12.37
C SER A 59 -7.12 4.45 13.17
N THR A 60 -8.05 5.17 13.82
CA THR A 60 -9.15 4.57 14.58
C THR A 60 -10.32 4.10 13.71
N ARG A 61 -10.31 4.42 12.41
CA ARG A 61 -11.44 4.23 11.50
C ARG A 61 -11.11 3.41 10.26
N ILE A 62 -9.92 2.82 10.17
CA ILE A 62 -9.42 2.10 8.98
C ILE A 62 -10.45 1.12 8.43
N TYR A 63 -10.96 0.22 9.27
CA TYR A 63 -11.97 -0.75 8.85
C TYR A 63 -13.28 -0.09 8.40
N THR A 64 -13.80 0.88 9.15
CA THR A 64 -15.02 1.60 8.76
C THR A 64 -14.86 2.30 7.40
N ASP A 65 -13.73 2.98 7.20
CA ASP A 65 -13.39 3.65 5.95
C ASP A 65 -13.24 2.66 4.79
N PHE A 66 -12.69 1.46 5.07
CA PHE A 66 -12.59 0.37 4.10
C PHE A 66 -13.96 -0.15 3.66
N CYS A 67 -14.89 -0.36 4.60
CA CYS A 67 -16.34 -0.50 4.36
C CYS A 67 -16.92 0.41 3.29
N VAL A 68 -16.78 1.71 3.58
CA VAL A 68 -17.34 2.77 2.75
C VAL A 68 -16.68 2.76 1.37
N TYR A 69 -15.35 2.60 1.32
CA TYR A 69 -14.62 2.44 0.08
C TYR A 69 -15.14 1.23 -0.72
N PHE A 70 -15.12 0.03 -0.15
CA PHE A 70 -15.47 -1.20 -0.83
C PHE A 70 -16.90 -1.15 -1.35
N SER A 71 -17.87 -0.75 -0.52
CA SER A 71 -19.28 -0.68 -0.91
C SER A 71 -19.48 0.31 -2.06
N LYS A 72 -18.89 1.51 -1.95
CA LYS A 72 -19.02 2.55 -2.98
C LYS A 72 -18.45 2.09 -4.32
N PHE A 73 -17.28 1.47 -4.31
CA PHE A 73 -16.58 1.14 -5.54
C PHE A 73 -17.04 -0.20 -6.13
N ALA A 74 -17.49 -1.16 -5.33
CA ALA A 74 -18.04 -2.42 -5.83
C ALA A 74 -19.23 -2.16 -6.77
N ASP A 75 -20.07 -1.19 -6.41
CA ASP A 75 -21.19 -0.75 -7.25
C ASP A 75 -20.75 -0.06 -8.55
N ILE A 76 -19.65 0.70 -8.51
CA ILE A 76 -19.20 1.54 -9.65
C ILE A 76 -18.31 0.75 -10.62
N GLN A 77 -17.35 -0.02 -10.10
CA GLN A 77 -16.28 -0.67 -10.87
C GLN A 77 -16.51 -2.18 -11.06
N GLY A 78 -17.40 -2.77 -10.26
CA GLY A 78 -17.60 -4.21 -10.14
C GLY A 78 -16.76 -4.80 -9.01
N GLU A 79 -17.40 -5.62 -8.17
CA GLU A 79 -16.81 -6.27 -7.00
C GLU A 79 -15.50 -7.01 -7.35
N ASP A 80 -15.50 -7.78 -8.44
CA ASP A 80 -14.37 -8.64 -8.85
C ASP A 80 -13.08 -7.84 -9.05
N LYS A 81 -13.17 -6.68 -9.71
CA LYS A 81 -11.99 -5.85 -9.98
C LYS A 81 -11.36 -5.31 -8.70
N ILE A 82 -12.18 -5.00 -7.70
CA ILE A 82 -11.71 -4.47 -6.42
C ILE A 82 -11.11 -5.57 -5.58
N LEU A 83 -11.74 -6.76 -5.56
CA LEU A 83 -11.16 -7.93 -4.89
C LEU A 83 -9.80 -8.30 -5.51
N GLU A 84 -9.68 -8.28 -6.85
CA GLU A 84 -8.41 -8.49 -7.54
C GLU A 84 -7.36 -7.43 -7.19
N GLN A 85 -7.75 -6.17 -7.09
CA GLN A 85 -6.84 -5.09 -6.68
C GLN A 85 -6.38 -5.27 -5.23
N ILE A 86 -7.29 -5.55 -4.31
CA ILE A 86 -6.96 -5.79 -2.90
C ILE A 86 -6.00 -6.98 -2.78
N ALA A 87 -6.27 -8.10 -3.47
CA ALA A 87 -5.41 -9.28 -3.43
C ALA A 87 -3.99 -8.97 -3.91
N ARG A 88 -3.88 -8.21 -5.01
CA ARG A 88 -2.60 -7.84 -5.59
C ARG A 88 -1.77 -6.96 -4.65
N TYR A 89 -2.38 -5.92 -4.08
CA TYR A 89 -1.69 -5.04 -3.13
C TYR A 89 -1.38 -5.73 -1.79
N ALA A 90 -2.25 -6.64 -1.32
CA ALA A 90 -1.98 -7.47 -0.15
C ALA A 90 -0.76 -8.36 -0.35
N LYS A 91 -0.64 -8.99 -1.52
CA LYS A 91 0.54 -9.79 -1.89
C LYS A 91 1.82 -8.94 -1.87
N TYR A 92 1.81 -7.76 -2.51
CA TYR A 92 2.97 -6.87 -2.50
C TYR A 92 3.35 -6.44 -1.09
N TYR A 93 2.36 -6.05 -0.29
CA TYR A 93 2.58 -5.66 1.10
C TYR A 93 3.27 -6.78 1.89
N LEU A 94 2.77 -8.01 1.82
CA LEU A 94 3.38 -9.14 2.51
C LEU A 94 4.80 -9.45 2.01
N ILE A 95 5.06 -9.36 0.70
CA ILE A 95 6.42 -9.54 0.14
C ILE A 95 7.39 -8.50 0.70
N LEU A 96 6.99 -7.23 0.73
CA LEU A 96 7.83 -6.13 1.22
C LEU A 96 8.04 -6.20 2.73
N ARG A 97 6.96 -6.50 3.47
CA ARG A 97 6.95 -6.52 4.95
C ARG A 97 7.68 -7.73 5.52
N LEU A 98 7.61 -8.88 4.85
CA LEU A 98 8.28 -10.13 5.25
C LEU A 98 9.63 -10.33 4.56
N GLU A 99 10.01 -9.42 3.66
CA GLU A 99 11.27 -9.44 2.90
C GLU A 99 11.47 -10.72 2.07
N TYR A 100 10.38 -11.30 1.55
CA TYR A 100 10.41 -12.47 0.67
C TYR A 100 10.68 -12.06 -0.78
N ILE A 101 11.88 -11.56 -1.02
CA ILE A 101 12.33 -10.99 -2.30
C ILE A 101 13.52 -11.81 -2.83
N ASP A 102 13.36 -12.37 -4.03
CA ASP A 102 14.39 -13.23 -4.64
C ASP A 102 15.62 -12.44 -5.14
N ASP A 103 15.40 -11.23 -5.64
CA ASP A 103 16.48 -10.39 -6.17
C ASP A 103 17.28 -9.74 -5.05
N ILE A 104 18.57 -10.06 -4.98
CA ILE A 104 19.43 -9.66 -3.85
C ILE A 104 19.64 -8.14 -3.74
N ASP A 105 19.58 -7.41 -4.85
CA ASP A 105 19.79 -5.96 -4.84
C ASP A 105 18.53 -5.28 -4.33
N ILE A 106 17.36 -5.70 -4.83
CA ILE A 106 16.06 -5.22 -4.36
C ILE A 106 15.89 -5.57 -2.88
N ALA A 107 16.14 -6.81 -2.48
CA ALA A 107 16.01 -7.27 -1.10
C ALA A 107 16.84 -6.42 -0.12
N LYS A 108 18.08 -6.06 -0.49
CA LYS A 108 18.92 -5.18 0.33
C LYS A 108 18.30 -3.78 0.50
N CYS A 109 17.85 -3.16 -0.59
CA CYS A 109 17.21 -1.84 -0.51
C CYS A 109 15.97 -1.87 0.40
N ILE A 110 15.10 -2.87 0.22
CA ILE A 110 13.88 -3.02 1.02
C ILE A 110 14.23 -3.24 2.50
N SER A 111 15.21 -4.09 2.80
CA SER A 111 15.65 -4.35 4.17
C SER A 111 16.21 -3.09 4.86
N ILE A 112 16.96 -2.26 4.13
CA ILE A 112 17.44 -0.97 4.64
C ILE A 112 16.26 -0.03 4.92
N ILE A 113 15.33 0.12 3.97
CA ILE A 113 14.15 0.98 4.15
C ILE A 113 13.33 0.53 5.37
N ASN A 114 13.08 -0.78 5.50
CA ASN A 114 12.34 -1.35 6.63
C ASN A 114 13.05 -1.12 7.96
N SER A 115 14.39 -1.13 7.99
CA SER A 115 15.18 -0.89 9.20
C SER A 115 15.01 0.51 9.78
N TYR A 116 14.50 1.47 8.99
CA TYR A 116 14.22 2.83 9.45
C TYR A 116 12.86 2.97 10.14
N GLU A 117 11.97 1.98 10.01
CA GLU A 117 10.62 1.98 10.58
C GLU A 117 9.76 3.20 10.22
N VAL A 118 10.02 3.82 9.06
CA VAL A 118 9.25 4.96 8.52
C VAL A 118 8.14 4.43 7.62
N TRP A 119 7.06 3.93 8.20
CA TRP A 119 5.99 3.22 7.48
C TRP A 119 5.22 4.11 6.48
N GLU A 120 5.29 5.44 6.60
CA GLU A 120 4.63 6.38 5.69
C GLU A 120 5.10 6.27 4.23
N VAL A 121 6.23 5.61 3.96
CA VAL A 121 6.71 5.36 2.59
C VAL A 121 6.05 4.16 1.91
N TYR A 122 5.38 3.29 2.67
CA TYR A 122 4.79 2.05 2.15
C TYR A 122 3.75 2.23 1.03
N PRO A 123 2.83 3.23 1.07
CA PRO A 123 1.91 3.47 -0.03
C PRO A 123 2.65 3.60 -1.38
N PHE A 124 3.78 4.29 -1.36
CA PHE A 124 4.59 4.49 -2.55
C PHE A 124 5.37 3.21 -2.94
N MET A 125 5.96 2.50 -1.98
CA MET A 125 6.64 1.22 -2.26
C MET A 125 5.69 0.20 -2.91
N LEU A 126 4.41 0.20 -2.52
CA LEU A 126 3.37 -0.63 -3.11
C LEU A 126 3.05 -0.24 -4.55
N GLU A 127 2.92 1.05 -4.85
CA GLU A 127 2.73 1.54 -6.23
C GLU A 127 3.93 1.21 -7.12
N LEU A 128 5.17 1.40 -6.62
CA LEU A 128 6.40 1.01 -7.32
C LEU A 128 6.45 -0.49 -7.64
N THR A 129 6.04 -1.30 -6.67
CA THR A 129 5.97 -2.75 -6.86
C THR A 129 4.92 -3.10 -7.92
N ASP A 130 3.75 -2.46 -7.90
CA ASP A 130 2.74 -2.64 -8.95
C ASP A 130 3.27 -2.21 -10.33
N ASP A 131 3.98 -1.08 -10.42
CA ASP A 131 4.58 -0.62 -11.68
C ASP A 131 5.62 -1.61 -12.22
N TYR A 132 6.47 -2.14 -11.36
CA TYR A 132 7.49 -3.12 -11.73
C TYR A 132 6.87 -4.45 -12.16
N GLU A 133 5.94 -4.99 -11.38
CA GLU A 133 5.28 -6.27 -11.65
C GLU A 133 4.42 -6.23 -12.93
N ASN A 134 3.91 -5.05 -13.30
CA ASN A 134 3.19 -4.85 -14.56
C ASN A 134 4.11 -4.40 -15.73
N GLY A 135 5.43 -4.36 -15.52
CA GLY A 135 6.41 -4.01 -16.55
C GLY A 135 6.36 -2.56 -17.01
N ARG A 136 5.81 -1.65 -16.20
CA ARG A 136 5.79 -0.20 -16.47
C ARG A 136 7.14 0.46 -16.19
N ILE A 137 7.90 -0.11 -15.25
CA ILE A 137 9.29 0.25 -14.97
C ILE A 137 10.17 -1.00 -15.01
N ASP A 138 11.44 -0.85 -15.36
CA ASP A 138 12.41 -1.93 -15.33
C ASP A 138 13.12 -2.01 -13.95
N LYS A 139 13.96 -3.04 -13.78
CA LYS A 139 14.71 -3.24 -12.52
C LYS A 139 15.60 -2.05 -12.18
N SER A 140 16.24 -1.42 -13.18
CA SER A 140 17.14 -0.28 -12.94
C SER A 140 16.35 0.90 -12.37
N SER A 141 15.22 1.22 -13.00
CA SER A 141 14.30 2.27 -12.57
C SER A 141 13.73 1.98 -11.18
N LEU A 142 13.36 0.73 -10.89
CA LEU A 142 12.91 0.33 -9.56
C LEU A 142 14.00 0.57 -8.50
N LEU A 143 15.24 0.14 -8.74
CA LEU A 143 16.34 0.34 -7.78
C LEU A 143 16.66 1.82 -7.56
N GLU A 144 16.65 2.64 -8.62
CA GLU A 144 16.80 4.09 -8.51
C GLU A 144 15.71 4.72 -7.64
N MET A 145 14.45 4.31 -7.84
CA MET A 145 13.32 4.79 -7.04
C MET A 145 13.39 4.30 -5.60
N LEU A 146 13.81 3.04 -5.35
CA LEU A 146 13.99 2.52 -4.00
C LEU A 146 15.10 3.26 -3.24
N HIS A 147 16.22 3.61 -3.89
CA HIS A 147 17.25 4.44 -3.25
C HIS A 147 16.75 5.85 -2.94
N MET A 148 15.85 6.41 -3.74
CA MET A 148 15.19 7.67 -3.41
C MET A 148 14.29 7.53 -2.17
N VAL A 149 13.52 6.44 -2.08
CA VAL A 149 12.71 6.13 -0.89
C VAL A 149 13.59 5.99 0.35
N GLU A 150 14.71 5.28 0.20
CA GLU A 150 15.69 5.08 1.26
C GLU A 150 16.23 6.42 1.80
N ASP A 151 16.65 7.35 0.92
CA ASP A 151 17.13 8.68 1.34
C ASP A 151 16.04 9.47 2.07
N LEU A 152 14.81 9.45 1.55
CA LEU A 152 13.69 10.17 2.16
C LEU A 152 13.32 9.59 3.54
N ALA A 153 13.26 8.26 3.66
CA ALA A 153 13.01 7.58 4.91
C ALA A 153 14.14 7.85 5.93
N TYR A 154 15.39 7.78 5.50
CA TYR A 154 16.54 8.08 6.35
C TYR A 154 16.51 9.53 6.87
N ARG A 155 16.24 10.51 6.00
CA ARG A 155 16.13 11.91 6.42
C ARG A 155 14.96 12.14 7.37
N LYS A 156 13.82 11.47 7.14
CA LYS A 156 12.68 11.52 8.06
C LYS A 156 13.05 10.96 9.44
N LEU A 157 13.75 9.83 9.48
CA LEU A 157 14.29 9.24 10.70
C LEU A 157 15.25 10.21 11.44
N GLN A 158 16.02 11.01 10.71
CA GLN A 158 16.88 12.05 11.30
C GLN A 158 16.12 13.30 11.80
N GLY A 159 14.78 13.32 11.70
CA GLY A 159 13.95 14.42 12.18
C GLY A 159 13.82 15.59 11.19
N ASP A 160 14.04 15.36 9.90
CA ASP A 160 13.79 16.38 8.87
C ASP A 160 12.27 16.62 8.71
N GLU A 161 11.75 17.63 9.42
CA GLU A 161 10.34 18.02 9.39
C GLU A 161 9.90 18.63 8.04
N SER A 162 10.85 18.99 7.15
CA SER A 162 10.52 19.50 5.82
C SER A 162 9.99 18.42 4.88
N ILE A 163 10.19 17.14 5.23
CA ILE A 163 9.75 16.00 4.44
C ILE A 163 8.30 15.67 4.79
N ASP A 164 7.41 16.03 3.87
CA ASP A 164 6.03 15.57 3.84
C ASP A 164 5.92 14.27 3.03
N LEU A 165 5.99 13.13 3.71
CA LEU A 165 5.81 11.81 3.07
C LEU A 165 4.36 11.55 2.63
N SER A 166 3.39 12.29 3.17
CA SER A 166 1.99 12.18 2.73
C SER A 166 1.77 12.77 1.33
N ALA A 167 2.58 13.76 0.95
CA ALA A 167 2.60 14.33 -0.39
C ALA A 167 3.40 13.48 -1.40
N LEU A 168 4.19 12.50 -0.94
CA LEU A 168 5.10 11.74 -1.80
C LEU A 168 4.38 11.00 -2.93
N GLY A 169 3.25 10.37 -2.64
CA GLY A 169 2.42 9.70 -3.67
C GLY A 169 1.82 10.67 -4.70
N ILE A 170 1.55 11.92 -4.32
CA ILE A 170 1.02 12.95 -5.23
C ILE A 170 2.14 13.57 -6.07
N ASP A 171 3.28 13.86 -5.43
CA ASP A 171 4.38 14.58 -6.06
C ASP A 171 5.23 13.70 -6.97
N ILE A 172 5.35 12.39 -6.68
CA ILE A 172 6.08 11.48 -7.56
C ILE A 172 5.23 11.05 -8.77
N ASN A 173 3.91 10.88 -8.65
CA ASN A 173 3.07 10.69 -9.84
C ASN A 173 3.28 11.84 -10.85
N LYS A 174 3.38 13.09 -10.37
CA LYS A 174 3.77 14.22 -11.23
C LYS A 174 5.17 14.04 -11.83
N MET A 175 6.15 13.52 -11.08
CA MET A 175 7.51 13.27 -11.59
C MET A 175 7.56 12.14 -12.63
N LEU A 176 6.88 11.01 -12.40
CA LEU A 176 6.83 9.86 -13.31
C LEU A 176 6.15 10.22 -14.64
N TYR A 177 5.08 11.01 -14.61
CA TYR A 177 4.39 11.43 -15.83
C TYR A 177 5.04 12.65 -16.52
N ASN A 178 5.67 13.58 -15.78
CA ASN A 178 6.41 14.70 -16.40
C ASN A 178 7.75 14.27 -17.03
N THR A 179 8.41 13.22 -16.51
CA THR A 179 9.67 12.73 -17.10
C THR A 179 9.43 12.11 -18.49
N ASN A 180 8.25 11.51 -18.72
CA ASN A 180 7.84 11.01 -20.03
C ASN A 180 7.56 12.12 -21.07
N ASP A 181 7.23 13.34 -20.64
CA ASP A 181 7.06 14.50 -21.54
C ASP A 181 8.40 15.17 -21.89
N VAL A 182 9.43 15.07 -21.03
CA VAL A 182 10.76 15.57 -21.34
C VAL A 182 11.45 14.66 -22.37
N ILE A 183 11.34 13.33 -22.23
CA ILE A 183 11.97 12.38 -23.17
C ILE A 183 11.30 12.41 -24.57
N ARG A 184 10.03 12.83 -24.68
CA ARG A 184 9.36 13.05 -25.98
C ARG A 184 9.67 14.40 -26.63
N ASN A 185 10.19 15.37 -25.89
CA ASN A 185 10.49 16.71 -26.39
C ASN A 185 11.98 16.99 -26.65
N VAL A 186 12.86 15.99 -26.45
CA VAL A 186 14.21 16.01 -27.00
C VAL A 186 14.28 15.02 -28.15
N GLY A 187 13.81 15.48 -29.32
CA GLY A 187 14.21 14.92 -30.60
C GLY A 187 15.63 15.32 -30.97
#